data_AF-A0A3E2NGQ0-F1
#
_entry.id   AF-A0A3E2NGQ0-F1
#
_cell.length_a   1.000
_cell.length_b   1.000
_cell.length_c   1.000
_cell.angle_alpha   90.00
_cell.angle_beta   90.00
_cell.angle_gamma   90.00
#
_symmetry.space_group_name_H-M   'P 1'
#
loop_
_entity.id
_entity.type
_entity.pdbx_description
1 polymer ?
#
loop_
_entity_poly.entity_id
_entity_poly.type
_entity_poly.pdbx_seq_one_letter_code
_entity_poly.pdbx_strand_id
1 'polypeptide(L)'
;MRKIPDSLLNLQQKQREQTISAVKSTIQELKAEGCPVTIKRLCERTGLSRSVFSKPHVKALMDEELFHIPAKTVSEGTLESQYAKLLLQLEKSKRRESDLKSANIQLRETVQELRSECELLRGELHSLMQRGMRLQGGGERK
;
A
#
# COMPACT_ATOMS: atom_id res chain seq x y z
N MET A 1 25.32 -26.20 -38.80
CA MET A 1 24.70 -24.87 -38.72
C MET A 1 24.78 -24.22 -40.10
N ARG A 2 23.66 -23.76 -40.67
CA ARG A 2 23.70 -23.04 -41.97
C ARG A 2 24.29 -21.66 -41.73
N LYS A 3 25.35 -21.28 -42.43
CA LYS A 3 25.92 -19.94 -42.36
C LYS A 3 24.91 -18.96 -42.96
N ILE A 4 24.54 -17.94 -42.21
CA ILE A 4 23.69 -16.86 -42.70
C ILE A 4 24.53 -16.05 -43.69
N PRO A 5 24.05 -15.78 -44.92
CA PRO A 5 24.74 -14.93 -45.87
C PRO A 5 25.05 -13.54 -45.29
N ASP A 6 26.28 -13.05 -45.51
CA ASP A 6 26.74 -11.75 -44.99
C ASP A 6 25.88 -10.58 -45.51
N SER A 7 25.31 -10.71 -46.72
CA SER A 7 24.37 -9.73 -47.27
C SER A 7 23.09 -9.57 -46.43
N LEU A 8 22.58 -10.66 -45.86
CA LEU A 8 21.40 -10.64 -44.98
C LEU A 8 21.72 -10.05 -43.62
N LEU A 9 22.91 -10.34 -43.08
CA LEU A 9 23.38 -9.74 -41.82
C LEU A 9 23.51 -8.22 -41.94
N ASN A 10 24.10 -7.74 -43.04
CA ASN A 10 24.24 -6.32 -43.31
C ASN A 10 22.87 -5.62 -43.45
N LEU A 11 21.91 -6.26 -44.13
CA LEU A 11 20.56 -5.71 -44.24
C LEU A 11 19.85 -5.62 -42.89
N GLN A 12 19.96 -6.66 -42.05
CA GLN A 12 19.39 -6.65 -40.70
C GLN A 12 20.02 -5.58 -39.81
N GLN A 13 21.34 -5.41 -39.90
CA GLN A 13 22.05 -4.39 -39.14
C GLN A 13 21.62 -2.97 -39.56
N LYS A 14 21.50 -2.72 -40.86
CA LYS A 14 21.01 -1.42 -41.37
C LYS A 14 19.58 -1.11 -40.89
N GLN A 15 18.68 -2.10 -40.90
CA GLN A 15 17.32 -1.92 -40.39
C GLN A 15 17.31 -1.66 -38.87
N ARG A 16 18.19 -2.33 -38.12
CA ARG A 16 18.34 -2.12 -36.68
C ARG A 16 18.81 -0.70 -36.37
N GLU A 17 19.80 -0.20 -37.10
CA GLU A 17 20.32 1.17 -36.96
C GLU A 17 19.26 2.22 -37.30
N GLN A 18 18.50 2.02 -38.38
CA GLN A 18 17.37 2.90 -38.74
C GLN A 18 16.29 2.96 -37.64
N THR A 19 15.99 1.81 -37.02
CA THR A 19 15.02 1.76 -35.92
C THR A 19 15.54 2.53 -34.71
N ILE A 20 16.81 2.33 -34.36
CA ILE A 20 17.48 3.01 -33.23
C ILE A 20 17.53 4.51 -33.44
N SER A 21 17.90 4.97 -34.64
CA SER A 21 18.00 6.41 -34.94
C SER A 21 16.64 7.09 -34.89
N ALA A 22 15.59 6.47 -35.45
CA ALA A 22 14.24 7.00 -35.39
C ALA A 22 13.74 7.15 -33.95
N VAL A 23 13.89 6.11 -33.13
CA VAL A 23 13.49 6.15 -31.71
C VAL A 23 14.27 7.21 -30.95
N LYS A 24 15.60 7.31 -31.18
CA LYS A 24 16.45 8.30 -30.50
C LYS A 24 16.04 9.74 -30.85
N SER A 25 15.80 10.04 -32.13
CA SER A 25 15.34 11.37 -32.57
C SER A 25 14.04 11.75 -31.89
N THR A 26 13.04 10.86 -31.88
CA THR A 26 11.75 11.14 -31.26
C THR A 26 11.84 11.31 -29.75
N ILE A 27 12.72 10.57 -29.07
CA ILE A 27 12.97 10.80 -27.64
C ILE A 27 13.51 12.22 -27.41
N GLN A 28 14.45 12.68 -28.23
CA GLN A 28 15.01 14.03 -28.11
C GLN A 28 13.97 15.11 -28.40
N GLU A 29 13.14 14.93 -29.42
CA GLU A 29 12.01 15.83 -29.71
C GLU A 29 11.03 15.92 -28.53
N LEU A 30 10.61 14.78 -27.98
CA LEU A 30 9.70 14.75 -26.83
C LEU A 30 10.32 15.42 -25.60
N LYS A 31 11.63 15.24 -25.37
CA LYS A 31 12.37 15.94 -24.30
C LYS A 31 12.39 17.45 -24.55
N ALA A 32 12.65 17.90 -25.77
CA ALA A 32 12.68 19.31 -26.14
C ALA A 32 11.28 19.98 -26.03
N GLU A 33 10.22 19.24 -26.35
CA GLU A 33 8.83 19.67 -26.18
C GLU A 33 8.36 19.67 -24.70
N GLY A 34 9.22 19.29 -23.74
CA GLY A 34 8.85 19.14 -22.32
C GLY A 34 7.80 18.05 -22.08
N CYS A 35 7.65 17.14 -23.04
CA CYS A 35 6.61 16.14 -23.08
C CYS A 35 7.09 14.82 -22.44
N PRO A 36 6.26 14.12 -21.66
CA PRO A 36 6.65 12.82 -21.11
C PRO A 36 6.95 11.79 -22.21
N VAL A 37 8.13 11.18 -22.11
CA VAL A 37 8.58 10.10 -23.00
C VAL A 37 7.88 8.81 -22.58
N THR A 38 6.84 8.43 -23.31
CA THR A 38 6.07 7.19 -23.06
C THR A 38 6.04 6.32 -24.31
N ILE A 39 5.96 5.00 -24.15
CA ILE A 39 5.86 4.05 -25.28
C ILE A 39 4.69 4.43 -26.21
N LYS A 40 3.57 4.89 -25.66
CA LYS A 40 2.40 5.31 -26.44
C LYS A 40 2.75 6.46 -27.40
N ARG A 41 3.34 7.54 -26.89
CA ARG A 41 3.74 8.69 -27.71
C ARG A 41 4.85 8.36 -28.68
N LEU A 42 5.80 7.51 -28.28
CA LEU A 42 6.83 7.03 -29.20
C LEU A 42 6.20 6.25 -30.35
N CYS A 43 5.21 5.38 -30.11
CA CYS A 43 4.48 4.69 -31.18
C CYS A 43 3.76 5.68 -32.09
N GLU A 44 3.07 6.67 -31.52
CA GLU A 44 2.31 7.69 -32.28
C GLU A 44 3.21 8.55 -33.18
N ARG A 45 4.40 8.92 -32.70
CA ARG A 45 5.33 9.81 -33.43
C ARG A 45 6.25 9.06 -34.39
N THR A 46 6.73 7.87 -34.01
CA THR A 46 7.61 7.06 -34.87
C THR A 46 6.85 6.19 -35.87
N GLY A 47 5.57 5.93 -35.65
CA GLY A 47 4.79 4.95 -36.42
C GLY A 47 5.20 3.50 -36.19
N LEU A 48 6.12 3.23 -35.26
CA LEU A 48 6.57 1.88 -34.96
C LEU A 48 5.55 1.14 -34.08
N SER A 49 5.43 -0.17 -34.31
CA SER A 49 4.56 -1.00 -33.47
C SER A 49 5.11 -1.10 -32.05
N ARG A 50 4.21 -1.28 -31.08
CA ARG A 50 4.58 -1.45 -29.67
C ARG A 50 5.57 -2.60 -29.43
N SER A 51 5.49 -3.66 -30.24
CA SER A 51 6.39 -4.81 -30.16
C SER A 51 7.86 -4.50 -30.48
N VAL A 52 8.13 -3.43 -31.24
CA VAL A 52 9.51 -2.98 -31.54
C VAL A 52 10.23 -2.53 -30.27
N PHE A 53 9.52 -1.88 -29.35
CA PHE A 53 10.07 -1.41 -28.07
C PHE A 53 10.39 -2.53 -27.07
N SER A 54 9.90 -3.76 -27.32
CA SER A 54 10.26 -4.95 -26.54
C SER A 54 11.54 -5.61 -27.03
N LYS A 55 12.06 -5.23 -28.20
CA LYS A 55 13.31 -5.79 -28.73
C LYS A 55 14.51 -5.35 -27.86
N PRO A 56 15.48 -6.24 -27.60
CA PRO A 56 16.56 -5.98 -26.64
C PRO A 56 17.38 -4.72 -26.98
N HIS A 57 17.61 -4.46 -28.27
CA HIS A 57 18.38 -3.30 -28.72
C HIS A 57 17.65 -1.97 -28.59
N VAL A 58 16.31 -1.96 -28.67
CA VAL A 58 15.52 -0.75 -28.43
C VAL A 58 15.34 -0.54 -26.93
N LYS A 59 15.15 -1.62 -26.16
CA LYS A 59 15.06 -1.54 -24.71
C LYS A 59 16.34 -0.98 -24.08
N ALA A 60 17.51 -1.45 -24.51
CA ALA A 60 18.79 -0.90 -24.07
C ALA A 60 18.91 0.61 -24.36
N LEU A 61 18.53 1.05 -25.56
CA LEU A 61 18.48 2.48 -25.91
C LEU A 61 17.52 3.26 -25.00
N MET A 62 16.33 2.73 -24.74
CA MET A 62 15.36 3.38 -23.85
C MET A 62 15.91 3.50 -22.43
N ASP A 63 16.54 2.45 -21.91
CA ASP A 63 17.12 2.45 -20.56
C ASP A 63 18.26 3.49 -20.46
N GLU A 64 19.14 3.58 -21.47
CA GLU A 64 20.19 4.61 -21.56
C GLU A 64 19.63 6.03 -21.62
N GLU A 65 18.62 6.26 -22.46
CA GLU A 65 18.05 7.60 -22.68
C GLU A 65 17.10 8.05 -21.57
N LEU A 66 16.43 7.12 -20.87
CA LEU A 66 15.47 7.43 -19.79
C LEU A 66 16.11 7.41 -18.40
N PHE A 67 17.35 6.96 -18.22
CA PHE A 67 18.05 7.02 -16.93
C PHE A 67 18.19 8.45 -16.38
N HIS A 68 17.98 9.46 -17.22
CA HIS A 68 18.01 10.88 -16.86
C HIS A 68 16.63 11.53 -16.65
N ILE A 69 15.55 10.76 -16.60
CA ILE A 69 14.20 11.30 -16.34
C ILE A 69 13.85 11.03 -14.86
N PRO A 70 13.65 12.06 -14.02
CA PRO A 70 13.13 11.85 -12.68
C PRO A 70 11.76 11.17 -12.79
N ALA A 71 11.61 10.07 -12.05
CA ALA A 71 10.47 9.18 -12.07
C ALA A 71 9.14 9.95 -12.05
N LYS A 72 8.27 9.65 -13.04
CA LYS A 72 6.84 10.00 -13.12
C LYS A 72 6.50 11.46 -12.76
N THR A 73 6.19 12.25 -13.79
CA THR A 73 5.17 13.29 -13.65
C THR A 73 3.85 12.59 -13.29
N VAL A 74 3.55 12.53 -11.99
CA VAL A 74 2.27 12.04 -11.47
C VAL A 74 1.20 12.96 -12.03
N SER A 75 0.34 12.46 -12.92
CA SER A 75 -0.79 13.24 -13.43
C SER A 75 -1.67 13.67 -12.25
N GLU A 76 -2.10 14.94 -12.23
CA GLU A 76 -2.92 15.57 -11.17
C GLU A 76 -4.08 14.69 -10.69
N GLY A 77 -4.79 14.02 -11.59
CA GLY A 77 -5.90 13.12 -11.24
C GLY A 77 -5.49 11.89 -10.40
N THR A 78 -4.22 11.50 -10.40
CA THR A 78 -3.70 10.43 -9.53
C THR A 78 -3.43 10.93 -8.11
N LEU A 79 -3.15 12.22 -7.94
CA LEU A 79 -2.88 12.82 -6.64
C LEU A 79 -4.18 13.06 -5.88
N GLU A 80 -5.21 13.63 -6.53
CA GLU A 80 -6.54 13.81 -5.94
C GLU A 80 -7.16 12.48 -5.50
N SER A 81 -7.03 11.44 -6.33
CA SER A 81 -7.51 10.09 -5.98
C SER A 81 -6.79 9.52 -4.74
N GLN A 82 -5.50 9.79 -4.59
CA GLN A 82 -4.73 9.41 -3.41
C GLN A 82 -5.16 10.20 -2.16
N TYR A 83 -5.36 11.51 -2.28
CA TYR A 83 -5.85 12.36 -1.19
C TYR A 83 -7.26 11.93 -0.73
N ALA A 84 -8.18 11.68 -1.65
CA ALA A 84 -9.52 11.20 -1.34
C ALA A 84 -9.51 9.85 -0.60
N LYS A 85 -8.66 8.92 -1.03
CA LYS A 85 -8.48 7.63 -0.36
C LYS A 85 -7.92 7.79 1.07
N LEU A 86 -6.96 8.71 1.25
CA LEU A 86 -6.36 8.98 2.55
C LEU A 86 -7.36 9.63 3.52
N LEU A 87 -8.17 10.59 3.05
CA LEU A 87 -9.24 11.20 3.84
C LEU A 87 -10.24 10.16 4.33
N LEU A 88 -10.70 9.27 3.44
CA LEU A 88 -11.64 8.21 3.80
C LEU A 88 -11.06 7.25 4.84
N GLN A 89 -9.76 6.93 4.75
CA GLN A 89 -9.10 6.11 5.77
C GLN A 89 -9.02 6.82 7.13
N LEU A 90 -8.73 8.13 7.13
CA LEU A 90 -8.64 8.91 8.35
C LEU A 90 -9.99 8.98 9.08
N GLU A 91 -11.09 9.21 8.35
CA GLU A 91 -12.45 9.23 8.91
C GLU A 91 -12.83 7.88 9.51
N LYS A 92 -12.55 6.78 8.80
CA LYS A 92 -12.78 5.42 9.31
C LYS A 92 -11.99 5.15 10.58
N SER A 93 -10.74 5.60 10.65
CA SER A 93 -9.91 5.45 11.86
C SER A 93 -10.44 6.28 13.02
N LYS A 94 -10.84 7.53 12.80
CA LYS A 94 -11.47 8.37 13.83
C LYS A 94 -12.75 7.77 14.38
N ARG A 95 -13.59 7.20 13.51
CA ARG A 95 -14.83 6.54 13.95
C ARG A 95 -14.54 5.34 14.85
N ARG A 96 -13.61 4.46 14.43
CA ARG A 96 -13.18 3.31 15.25
C ARG A 96 -12.60 3.74 16.59
N GLU A 97 -11.83 4.83 16.62
CA GLU A 97 -11.27 5.36 17.86
C GLU A 97 -12.37 5.84 18.81
N SER A 98 -13.39 6.53 18.29
CA SER A 98 -14.55 6.94 19.09
C SER A 98 -15.30 5.74 19.66
N ASP A 99 -15.56 4.72 18.83
CA ASP A 99 -16.25 3.49 19.25
C ASP A 99 -15.47 2.77 20.36
N LEU A 100 -14.15 2.65 20.21
CA LEU A 100 -13.25 2.07 21.21
C LEU A 100 -13.26 2.86 22.52
N LYS A 101 -13.29 4.20 22.46
CA LYS A 101 -13.38 5.04 23.67
C LYS A 101 -14.69 4.79 24.43
N SER A 102 -15.83 4.74 23.73
CA SER A 102 -17.11 4.43 24.37
C SER A 102 -17.13 3.04 24.99
N ALA A 103 -16.62 2.03 24.28
CA ALA A 103 -16.54 0.67 24.82
C ALA A 103 -15.62 0.59 26.04
N ASN A 104 -14.51 1.34 26.06
CA ASN A 104 -13.60 1.36 27.20
C ASN A 104 -14.25 1.98 28.45
N ILE A 105 -15.06 3.03 28.28
CA ILE A 105 -15.82 3.64 29.38
C ILE A 105 -16.79 2.63 29.98
N GLN A 106 -17.61 1.97 29.14
CA GLN A 106 -18.54 0.93 29.58
C GLN A 106 -17.83 -0.25 30.29
N LEU A 107 -16.68 -0.67 29.77
CA LEU A 107 -15.87 -1.72 30.40
C LEU A 107 -15.35 -1.29 31.77
N ARG A 108 -14.97 -0.02 31.94
CA ARG A 108 -14.52 0.49 33.25
C ARG A 108 -15.66 0.54 34.26
N GLU A 109 -16.84 0.98 33.83
CA GLU A 109 -18.04 1.03 34.66
C GLU A 109 -18.44 -0.38 35.13
N THR A 110 -18.52 -1.34 34.20
CA THR A 110 -18.86 -2.74 34.55
C THR A 110 -17.82 -3.38 35.48
N VAL A 111 -16.53 -3.12 35.27
CA VAL A 111 -15.47 -3.59 36.19
C VAL A 111 -15.63 -2.97 37.58
N GLN A 112 -16.02 -1.71 37.67
CA GLN A 112 -16.24 -1.03 38.95
C GLN A 112 -17.47 -1.61 39.68
N GLU A 113 -18.57 -1.83 38.96
CA GLU A 113 -19.78 -2.47 39.51
C GLU A 113 -19.48 -3.86 40.07
N LEU A 114 -18.83 -4.72 39.28
CA LEU A 114 -18.44 -6.07 39.71
C LEU A 114 -17.51 -6.07 40.92
N ARG A 115 -16.59 -5.09 41.00
CA ARG A 115 -15.73 -4.93 42.17
C ARG A 115 -16.53 -4.59 43.42
N SER A 116 -17.50 -3.68 43.32
CA SER A 116 -18.36 -3.30 44.44
C SER A 116 -19.23 -4.48 44.90
N GLU A 117 -19.78 -5.26 43.96
CA GLU A 117 -20.55 -6.45 44.26
C GLU A 117 -19.70 -7.51 44.99
N CYS A 118 -18.47 -7.74 44.51
CA CYS A 118 -17.54 -8.66 45.18
C CYS A 118 -17.20 -8.20 46.60
N GLU A 119 -17.09 -6.89 46.85
CA GLU A 119 -16.81 -6.35 48.18
C GLU A 119 -17.98 -6.57 49.14
N LEU A 120 -19.22 -6.34 48.67
CA LEU A 120 -20.43 -6.62 49.43
C LEU A 120 -20.54 -8.12 49.79
N LEU A 121 -20.39 -8.99 48.80
CA LEU A 121 -20.45 -10.45 49.01
C LEU A 121 -19.38 -10.94 49.99
N ARG A 122 -18.17 -10.36 49.96
CA ARG A 122 -17.13 -10.66 50.97
C ARG A 122 -17.55 -10.26 52.38
N GLY A 123 -18.20 -9.10 52.55
CA GLY A 123 -18.71 -8.64 53.84
C GLY A 123 -19.84 -9.52 54.38
N GLU A 124 -20.77 -9.94 53.52
CA GLU A 124 -21.84 -10.87 53.87
C GLU A 124 -21.28 -12.24 54.28
N LEU A 125 -20.36 -12.78 53.49
CA LEU A 125 -19.69 -14.05 53.79
C LEU A 125 -18.96 -13.98 55.13
N HIS A 126 -18.26 -12.88 55.41
CA HIS A 126 -17.60 -12.67 56.69
C HIS A 126 -18.59 -12.66 57.87
N SER A 127 -19.72 -11.98 57.71
CA SER A 127 -20.77 -11.90 58.73
C SER A 127 -21.39 -13.28 59.01
N LEU A 128 -21.66 -14.06 57.96
CA LEU A 128 -22.15 -15.43 58.06
C LEU A 128 -21.12 -16.34 58.75
N MET A 129 -19.84 -16.24 58.38
CA MET A 129 -18.76 -16.99 59.03
C MET A 129 -18.68 -16.67 60.52
N GLN A 130 -18.72 -15.39 60.91
CA GLN A 130 -18.73 -15.01 62.32
C GLN A 130 -19.93 -15.58 63.08
N ARG A 131 -21.12 -15.57 62.45
CA ARG A 131 -22.34 -16.10 63.06
C ARG A 131 -22.26 -17.63 63.24
N GLY A 132 -21.73 -18.34 62.24
CA GLY A 132 -21.47 -19.78 62.31
C GLY A 132 -20.50 -20.15 63.43
N MET A 133 -19.39 -19.40 63.58
CA MET A 133 -18.43 -19.62 64.67
C MET A 133 -19.05 -19.41 66.06
N ARG A 134 -19.91 -18.39 66.22
CA ARG A 134 -20.61 -18.14 67.51
C ARG A 134 -21.60 -19.25 67.86
N LEU A 135 -22.26 -19.83 66.86
CA LEU A 135 -23.19 -20.95 67.07
C LEU A 135 -22.47 -22.26 67.42
N GLN A 136 -21.26 -22.50 66.88
CA GLN A 136 -20.44 -23.65 67.24
C GLN A 136 -19.84 -23.54 68.65
N GLY A 137 -19.41 -22.35 69.09
CA GLY A 137 -18.87 -22.13 70.45
C GLY A 137 -19.91 -22.14 71.58
N GLY A 138 -21.21 -22.15 71.27
CA GLY A 138 -22.30 -22.24 72.24
C GLY A 138 -22.76 -23.66 72.59
N GLY A 139 -22.28 -24.67 71.87
CA GLY A 139 -22.71 -26.07 72.01
C GLY A 139 -22.00 -26.89 73.09
N GLU A 140 -20.90 -26.40 73.67
CA GLU A 140 -20.04 -27.16 74.61
C GLU A 140 -20.22 -26.78 76.08
N ARG A 141 -21.39 -26.25 76.47
CA ARG A 141 -21.73 -26.07 77.90
C ARG A 141 -22.98 -26.88 78.25
N LYS A 142 -22.78 -28.15 78.56
CA LYS A 142 -23.67 -28.99 79.38
C LYS A 142 -22.85 -29.74 80.40
#